data_AF-A0A2S7WAJ2-F1
#
_entry.id   AF-A0A2S7WAJ2-F1
#
_cell.length_a   1.000
_cell.length_b   1.000
_cell.length_c   1.000
_cell.angle_alpha   90.00
_cell.angle_beta   90.00
_cell.angle_gamma   90.00
#
_symmetry.space_group_name_H-M   'P 1'
#
loop_
_entity.id
_entity.type
_entity.pdbx_description
1 polymer ?
#
loop_
_entity_poly.entity_id
_entity_poly.type
_entity_poly.pdbx_seq_one_letter_code
_entity_poly.pdbx_strand_id
1 'polypeptide(L)'
;MYKNNSGLGCNSNRYFTLIMYITNRKVVSINPLLLIHANPSKHVEPKNMRIKITIVLCLLTVSVTYGQYAWTKGKLVLLTGDTLIGYIKLPMISKDLITINGKEKVKYRKNKNYKNVKYDETQVKKVIFINADSEIALYEYVQTSKNTKGLFKVISAGKATLYARSVSLTTTTPTYMGGAYGGTWNYNYSFKDFSEFYVKRENEEIASPMITARISSSFKKRAMEYFADCPYLVAKLDEKRYTKEDIKDVVDKYNECQ
;
A
#
# COMPACT_ATOMS: atom_id res chain seq x y z
N MET A 1 23.95 7.11 50.64
CA MET A 1 23.54 8.54 50.60
C MET A 1 22.90 8.74 49.22
N TYR A 2 21.62 9.02 48.98
CA TYR A 2 20.57 9.74 49.70
C TYR A 2 19.17 9.13 49.46
N LYS A 3 18.36 9.21 50.53
CA LYS A 3 16.90 9.17 50.74
C LYS A 3 15.88 8.84 49.62
N ASN A 4 14.93 8.01 50.05
CA ASN A 4 13.50 7.92 49.67
C ASN A 4 12.82 9.25 49.34
N ASN A 5 11.87 9.23 48.39
CA ASN A 5 10.55 9.78 48.63
C ASN A 5 9.46 9.16 47.75
N SER A 6 8.37 8.82 48.42
CA SER A 6 7.05 8.38 47.95
C SER A 6 6.30 9.48 47.19
N GLY A 7 5.50 9.08 46.20
CA GLY A 7 4.52 9.95 45.55
C GLY A 7 3.46 9.15 44.80
N LEU A 8 2.33 8.94 45.47
CA LEU A 8 1.08 8.41 44.93
C LEU A 8 0.50 9.36 43.86
N GLY A 9 -0.13 8.79 42.83
CA GLY A 9 -0.88 9.55 41.82
C GLY A 9 -1.77 8.64 40.97
N CYS A 10 -2.93 8.27 41.52
CA CYS A 10 -4.05 7.67 40.80
C CYS A 10 -4.48 8.53 39.61
N ASN A 11 -4.75 7.92 38.45
CA ASN A 11 -5.86 8.37 37.63
C ASN A 11 -6.46 7.21 36.82
N SER A 12 -7.65 6.79 37.24
CA SER A 12 -8.46 5.75 36.61
C SER A 12 -9.41 6.39 35.60
N ASN A 13 -9.26 6.07 34.31
CA ASN A 13 -10.32 6.31 33.33
C ASN A 13 -11.16 5.03 33.20
N ARG A 14 -12.30 5.01 33.90
CA ARG A 14 -13.32 3.97 33.78
C ARG A 14 -14.14 4.20 32.51
N TYR A 15 -14.17 3.18 31.67
CA TYR A 15 -15.12 3.02 30.58
C TYR A 15 -16.53 2.82 31.16
N PHE A 16 -17.49 3.63 30.72
CA PHE A 16 -18.91 3.43 31.01
C PHE A 16 -19.48 2.41 30.02
N THR A 17 -19.79 1.21 30.52
CA THR A 17 -20.61 0.20 29.86
C THR A 17 -22.07 0.50 30.20
N LEU A 18 -22.91 0.81 29.20
CA LEU A 18 -24.36 0.95 29.39
C LEU A 18 -25.02 -0.39 29.02
N ILE A 19 -25.52 -1.10 30.04
CA ILE A 19 -26.32 -2.31 29.91
C ILE A 19 -27.79 -1.89 29.80
N MET A 20 -28.48 -2.29 28.72
CA MET A 20 -29.94 -2.17 28.60
C MET A 20 -30.61 -3.26 29.45
N TYR A 21 -31.45 -2.85 30.40
CA TYR A 21 -32.41 -3.72 31.06
C TYR A 21 -33.82 -3.46 30.48
N ILE A 22 -34.45 -4.52 29.97
CA ILE A 22 -35.86 -4.57 29.63
C ILE A 22 -36.59 -5.23 30.81
N THR A 23 -37.61 -4.57 31.36
CA THR A 23 -38.56 -5.22 32.28
C THR A 23 -40.00 -4.90 31.89
N ASN A 24 -40.76 -5.97 31.64
CA ASN A 24 -42.21 -6.03 31.42
C ASN A 24 -42.98 -6.05 32.75
N ARG A 25 -44.18 -5.43 32.80
CA ARG A 25 -45.42 -5.74 33.58
C ARG A 25 -46.21 -4.44 33.85
N LYS A 26 -47.54 -4.39 34.01
CA LYS A 26 -48.71 -5.23 33.69
C LYS A 26 -49.94 -4.29 33.85
N VAL A 27 -50.97 -4.59 33.07
CA VAL A 27 -52.36 -4.08 33.05
C VAL A 27 -53.00 -3.75 34.41
N VAL A 28 -53.71 -2.61 34.49
CA VAL A 28 -54.89 -2.40 35.35
C VAL A 28 -55.96 -1.64 34.55
N SER A 29 -57.19 -2.15 34.61
CA SER A 29 -58.42 -1.64 33.98
C SER A 29 -59.29 -0.96 35.04
N ILE A 30 -59.78 0.27 34.79
CA ILE A 30 -61.04 0.81 35.33
C ILE A 30 -61.56 1.91 34.39
N ASN A 31 -62.84 1.81 34.00
CA ASN A 31 -63.69 2.82 33.33
C ASN A 31 -64.83 3.17 34.33
N PRO A 32 -65.64 4.26 34.24
CA PRO A 32 -65.91 5.11 33.07
C PRO A 32 -66.13 6.62 33.36
N LEU A 33 -66.47 7.36 32.29
CA LEU A 33 -67.32 8.57 32.24
C LEU A 33 -66.79 9.89 32.85
N LEU A 34 -66.24 10.76 31.99
CA LEU A 34 -66.61 12.19 32.00
C LEU A 34 -66.34 12.84 30.63
N LEU A 35 -67.42 13.36 30.04
CA LEU A 35 -67.51 14.15 28.82
C LEU A 35 -66.88 15.53 29.01
N ILE A 36 -65.77 15.86 28.33
CA ILE A 36 -65.42 17.25 28.00
C ILE A 36 -64.65 17.32 26.65
N HIS A 37 -65.33 17.90 25.66
CA HIS A 37 -64.85 18.68 24.51
C HIS A 37 -63.61 18.20 23.73
N ALA A 38 -63.89 17.67 22.54
CA ALA A 38 -62.93 17.47 21.46
C ALA A 38 -62.31 18.81 21.02
N ASN A 39 -61.00 18.94 21.18
CA ASN A 39 -60.18 19.95 20.50
C ASN A 39 -59.38 19.21 19.42
N PRO A 40 -59.50 19.56 18.12
CA PRO A 40 -58.77 18.86 17.06
C PRO A 40 -57.26 19.08 17.24
N SER A 41 -56.58 18.06 17.75
CA SER A 41 -55.13 18.05 17.87
C SER A 41 -54.53 18.13 16.48
N LYS A 42 -53.82 19.23 16.21
CA LYS A 42 -53.03 19.42 15.00
C LYS A 42 -52.12 18.21 14.82
N HIS A 43 -52.34 17.47 13.73
CA HIS A 43 -51.47 16.41 13.26
C HIS A 43 -50.13 17.05 12.88
N VAL A 44 -49.17 17.08 13.80
CA VAL A 44 -47.81 17.51 13.49
C VAL A 44 -47.16 16.35 12.75
N GLU A 45 -47.16 16.43 11.41
CA GLU A 45 -46.39 15.50 10.59
C GLU A 45 -44.93 15.46 11.07
N PRO A 46 -44.33 14.27 11.29
CA PRO A 46 -42.94 14.13 11.71
C PRO A 46 -41.98 14.36 10.53
N LYS A 47 -42.17 15.45 9.78
CA LYS A 47 -41.35 15.82 8.61
C LYS A 47 -39.90 16.11 9.00
N ASN A 48 -39.67 16.56 10.24
CA ASN A 48 -38.34 16.88 10.77
C ASN A 48 -37.56 15.68 11.33
N MET A 49 -38.20 14.53 11.59
CA MET A 49 -37.51 13.35 12.15
C MET A 49 -36.81 12.55 11.05
N ARG A 50 -37.43 12.45 9.87
CA ARG A 50 -36.85 11.75 8.70
C ARG A 50 -35.58 12.43 8.19
N ILE A 51 -35.55 13.77 8.15
CA ILE A 51 -34.38 14.55 7.71
C ILE A 51 -33.19 14.36 8.67
N LYS A 52 -33.44 14.34 9.98
CA LYS A 52 -32.37 14.14 10.99
C LYS A 52 -31.77 12.73 10.91
N ILE A 53 -32.59 11.70 10.66
CA ILE A 53 -32.12 10.32 10.48
C ILE A 53 -31.27 10.19 9.20
N THR A 54 -31.67 10.82 8.10
CA THR A 54 -30.90 10.82 6.84
C THR A 54 -29.54 11.51 6.98
N ILE A 55 -29.45 12.63 7.70
CA ILE A 55 -28.19 13.34 7.94
C ILE A 55 -27.23 12.50 8.81
N VAL A 56 -27.75 11.81 9.83
CA VAL A 56 -26.95 10.91 10.68
C VAL A 56 -26.44 9.70 9.89
N LEU A 57 -27.25 9.15 8.97
CA LEU A 57 -26.86 8.03 8.12
C LEU A 57 -25.79 8.45 7.08
N CYS A 58 -25.87 9.66 6.53
CA CYS A 58 -24.84 10.22 5.64
C CYS A 58 -23.52 10.58 6.35
N LEU A 59 -23.55 10.89 7.64
CA LEU A 59 -22.32 11.14 8.41
C LEU A 59 -21.61 9.84 8.83
N LEU A 60 -22.33 8.73 8.91
CA LEU A 60 -21.76 7.41 9.21
C LEU A 60 -21.04 6.76 8.03
N THR A 61 -21.28 7.20 6.79
CA THR A 61 -20.61 6.66 5.58
C THR A 61 -19.26 7.31 5.27
N VAL A 62 -18.88 8.39 5.98
CA VAL A 62 -17.58 9.06 5.78
C VAL A 62 -16.44 8.39 6.54
N SER A 63 -16.74 7.37 7.33
CA SER A 63 -15.74 6.70 8.16
C SER A 63 -15.18 5.47 7.45
N VAL A 64 -13.85 5.45 7.35
CA VAL A 64 -13.00 4.29 7.03
C VAL A 64 -12.67 4.04 5.55
N THR A 65 -12.07 5.04 4.89
CA THR A 65 -11.26 4.82 3.67
C THR A 65 -9.86 5.42 3.78
N TYR A 66 -9.16 5.21 4.90
CA TYR A 66 -7.74 5.55 5.01
C TYR A 66 -6.94 4.38 5.55
N GLY A 67 -6.43 3.55 4.65
CA GLY A 67 -5.61 2.41 5.04
C GLY A 67 -4.86 1.77 3.89
N GLN A 68 -4.42 2.54 2.91
CA GLN A 68 -3.68 1.99 1.77
C GLN A 68 -2.31 2.70 1.71
N TYR A 69 -1.23 1.93 1.54
CA TYR A 69 0.19 2.31 1.77
C TYR A 69 0.59 2.42 3.26
N ALA A 70 0.59 1.29 3.96
CA ALA A 70 0.91 1.21 5.38
C ALA A 70 2.39 1.52 5.67
N TRP A 71 2.65 1.99 6.88
CA TRP A 71 4.00 2.14 7.42
C TRP A 71 4.56 0.77 7.82
N THR A 72 5.69 0.39 7.25
CA THR A 72 6.31 -0.93 7.45
C THR A 72 7.65 -0.78 8.14
N LYS A 73 7.96 -1.65 9.11
CA LYS A 73 9.29 -1.65 9.73
C LYS A 73 10.34 -2.10 8.71
N GLY A 74 11.45 -1.39 8.61
CA GLY A 74 12.53 -1.71 7.69
C GLY A 74 13.80 -0.91 7.98
N LYS A 75 14.78 -1.07 7.09
CA LYS A 75 16.04 -0.33 7.09
C LYS A 75 16.10 0.55 5.84
N LEU A 76 16.40 1.83 6.03
CA LEU A 76 16.69 2.77 4.96
C LEU A 76 18.20 3.04 4.97
N VAL A 77 18.88 2.62 3.91
CA VAL A 77 20.32 2.84 3.73
C VAL A 77 20.50 4.08 2.86
N LEU A 78 21.23 5.07 3.37
CA LEU A 78 21.53 6.31 2.67
C LEU A 78 22.78 6.17 1.81
N LEU A 79 22.94 7.05 0.81
CA LEU A 79 24.14 7.10 -0.03
C LEU A 79 25.39 7.47 0.78
N THR A 80 25.23 8.16 1.91
CA THR A 80 26.32 8.45 2.88
C THR A 80 26.86 7.20 3.57
N GLY A 81 26.13 6.07 3.52
CA GLY A 81 26.43 4.85 4.26
C GLY A 81 25.61 4.67 5.54
N ASP A 82 24.93 5.73 6.01
CA ASP A 82 24.09 5.67 7.20
C ASP A 82 22.92 4.70 7.01
N THR A 83 22.55 3.99 8.09
CA THR A 83 21.40 3.09 8.09
C THR A 83 20.39 3.53 9.14
N LEU A 84 19.20 3.90 8.68
CA LEU A 84 18.08 4.31 9.51
C LEU A 84 17.11 3.14 9.70
N ILE A 85 16.93 2.70 10.95
CA ILE A 85 16.01 1.61 11.31
C ILE A 85 14.74 2.21 11.89
N GLY A 86 13.59 1.91 11.29
CA GLY A 86 12.32 2.48 11.71
C GLY A 86 11.16 2.07 10.81
N TYR A 87 10.14 2.91 10.75
CA TYR A 87 8.99 2.73 9.88
C TYR A 87 9.20 3.48 8.57
N ILE A 88 9.02 2.79 7.47
CA ILE A 88 9.21 3.28 6.12
C ILE A 88 7.89 3.16 5.36
N LYS A 89 7.58 4.15 4.54
CA LYS A 89 6.45 4.15 3.63
C LYS A 89 6.96 4.53 2.24
N LEU A 90 6.79 3.60 1.29
CA LEU A 90 7.10 3.81 -0.11
C LEU A 90 6.04 4.74 -0.74
N PRO A 91 6.40 5.56 -1.74
CA PRO A 91 5.44 6.39 -2.45
C PRO A 91 4.50 5.54 -3.31
N MET A 92 3.27 6.01 -3.48
CA MET A 92 2.35 5.50 -4.49
C MET A 92 2.78 6.05 -5.85
N ILE A 93 2.88 5.18 -6.86
CA ILE A 93 3.27 5.55 -8.22
C ILE A 93 2.02 5.57 -9.09
N SER A 94 1.71 6.73 -9.68
CA SER A 94 0.60 6.90 -10.63
C SER A 94 1.12 7.47 -11.94
N LYS A 95 0.70 6.90 -13.08
CA LYS A 95 1.10 7.37 -14.41
C LYS A 95 0.16 8.39 -15.03
N ASP A 96 -1.09 8.47 -14.57
CA ASP A 96 -2.15 9.28 -15.18
C ASP A 96 -2.39 10.61 -14.45
N LEU A 97 -1.90 10.74 -13.23
CA LEU A 97 -1.95 12.00 -12.52
C LEU A 97 -0.71 12.80 -12.90
N ILE A 98 -0.92 13.98 -13.49
CA ILE A 98 0.10 15.06 -13.46
C ILE A 98 0.59 15.09 -12.02
N THR A 99 1.86 14.77 -11.78
CA THR A 99 2.39 14.66 -10.42
C THR A 99 2.39 16.03 -9.77
N ILE A 100 1.26 16.39 -9.15
CA ILE A 100 1.11 17.63 -8.36
C ILE A 100 2.10 17.62 -7.17
N ASN A 101 2.68 16.45 -6.82
CA ASN A 101 3.58 16.27 -5.67
C ASN A 101 4.92 15.58 -6.02
N GLY A 102 5.60 16.03 -7.07
CA GLY A 102 7.06 15.84 -7.24
C GLY A 102 7.56 14.41 -7.41
N LYS A 103 8.90 14.28 -7.51
CA LYS A 103 9.62 13.00 -7.66
C LYS A 103 9.27 12.02 -6.54
N GLU A 104 9.33 10.72 -6.84
CA GLU A 104 9.09 9.63 -5.88
C GLU A 104 9.99 9.79 -4.65
N LYS A 105 9.41 9.90 -3.44
CA LYS A 105 10.18 10.03 -2.17
C LYS A 105 9.79 8.95 -1.16
N VAL A 106 10.79 8.30 -0.59
CA VAL A 106 10.64 7.38 0.55
C VAL A 106 10.36 8.19 1.82
N LYS A 107 9.30 7.84 2.55
CA LYS A 107 9.01 8.44 3.85
C LYS A 107 9.55 7.56 4.96
N TYR A 108 10.21 8.15 5.94
CA TYR A 108 10.78 7.45 7.10
C TYR A 108 10.34 8.12 8.41
N ARG A 109 10.14 7.32 9.46
CA ARG A 109 10.00 7.80 10.85
C ARG A 109 10.60 6.78 11.82
N LYS A 110 11.26 7.27 12.88
CA LYS A 110 11.90 6.40 13.89
C LYS A 110 10.89 5.48 14.59
N ASN A 111 9.72 6.00 14.97
CA ASN A 111 8.62 5.23 15.52
C ASN A 111 7.25 5.83 15.11
N LYS A 112 6.15 5.20 15.53
CA LYS A 112 4.78 5.58 15.12
C LYS A 112 4.39 7.02 15.50
N ASN A 113 5.00 7.59 16.53
CA ASN A 113 4.65 8.90 17.07
C ASN A 113 5.56 10.02 16.56
N TYR A 114 6.61 9.70 15.79
CA TYR A 114 7.56 10.68 15.28
C TYR A 114 7.11 11.25 13.94
N LYS A 115 7.43 12.53 13.72
CA LYS A 115 7.27 13.19 12.42
C LYS A 115 8.05 12.43 11.35
N ASN A 116 7.48 12.33 10.16
CA ASN A 116 8.16 11.71 9.04
C ASN A 116 9.13 12.67 8.35
N VAL A 117 10.21 12.10 7.83
CA VAL A 117 11.20 12.73 6.95
C VAL A 117 11.07 12.08 5.56
N LYS A 118 11.22 12.86 4.50
CA LYS A 118 11.17 12.40 3.11
C LYS A 118 12.59 12.34 2.55
N TYR A 119 12.95 11.23 1.93
CA TYR A 119 14.22 11.01 1.26
C TYR A 119 13.96 10.72 -0.22
N ASP A 120 14.73 11.36 -1.11
CA ASP A 120 14.60 11.18 -2.55
C ASP A 120 15.78 10.41 -3.16
N GLU A 121 15.82 10.34 -4.49
CA GLU A 121 16.79 9.55 -5.23
C GLU A 121 18.24 9.98 -5.04
N THR A 122 18.47 11.19 -4.50
CA THR A 122 19.80 11.73 -4.22
C THR A 122 20.33 11.38 -2.84
N GLN A 123 19.50 10.74 -2.01
CA GLN A 123 19.82 10.43 -0.62
C GLN A 123 19.71 8.93 -0.32
N VAL A 124 18.81 8.23 -1.01
CA VAL A 124 18.52 6.81 -0.75
C VAL A 124 19.44 5.92 -1.59
N LYS A 125 20.19 5.05 -0.93
CA LYS A 125 20.91 3.95 -1.57
C LYS A 125 19.99 2.76 -1.83
N LYS A 126 19.36 2.26 -0.76
CA LYS A 126 18.40 1.15 -0.82
C LYS A 126 17.46 1.14 0.37
N VAL A 127 16.28 0.55 0.20
CA VAL A 127 15.35 0.22 1.27
C VAL A 127 15.30 -1.29 1.43
N ILE A 128 15.32 -1.77 2.66
CA ILE A 128 15.33 -3.19 3.00
C ILE A 128 14.17 -3.46 3.95
N PHE A 129 13.27 -4.36 3.57
CA PHE A 129 12.27 -4.95 4.45
C PHE A 129 12.67 -6.39 4.75
N ILE A 130 12.55 -6.79 6.01
CA ILE A 130 12.82 -8.17 6.47
C ILE A 130 11.49 -8.75 6.91
N ASN A 131 11.11 -9.88 6.30
CA ASN A 131 9.84 -10.54 6.54
C ASN A 131 9.92 -11.49 7.75
N ALA A 132 8.75 -11.99 8.17
CA ALA A 132 8.65 -12.99 9.23
C ALA A 132 9.42 -14.27 8.88
N ASP A 133 9.43 -14.66 7.60
CA ASP A 133 10.12 -15.85 7.09
C ASP A 133 11.58 -15.55 6.68
N SER A 134 12.15 -14.44 7.15
CA SER A 134 13.51 -13.96 6.80
C SER A 134 13.74 -13.61 5.32
N GLU A 135 12.70 -13.62 4.48
CA GLU A 135 12.78 -13.07 3.13
C GLU A 135 13.13 -11.57 3.17
N ILE A 136 14.04 -11.16 2.28
CA ILE A 136 14.54 -9.79 2.19
C ILE A 136 13.96 -9.15 0.93
N ALA A 137 13.11 -8.13 1.10
CA ALA A 137 12.65 -7.31 0.00
C ALA A 137 13.52 -6.05 -0.10
N LEU A 138 14.21 -5.91 -1.23
CA LEU A 138 15.13 -4.81 -1.48
C LEU A 138 14.55 -3.87 -2.54
N TYR A 139 14.64 -2.56 -2.29
CA TYR A 139 14.19 -1.53 -3.22
C TYR A 139 15.28 -0.50 -3.48
N GLU A 140 15.38 -0.04 -4.72
CA GLU A 140 16.40 0.91 -5.19
C GLU A 140 15.81 1.90 -6.19
N TYR A 141 16.43 3.09 -6.26
CA TYR A 141 16.14 4.04 -7.33
C TYR A 141 16.90 3.63 -8.60
N VAL A 142 16.15 3.36 -9.66
CA VAL A 142 16.66 2.88 -10.96
C VAL A 142 16.38 3.92 -12.02
N GLN A 143 17.39 4.25 -12.81
CA GLN A 143 17.25 5.14 -13.97
C GLN A 143 16.53 4.41 -15.10
N THR A 144 15.44 4.98 -15.63
CA THR A 144 14.63 4.38 -16.71
C THR A 144 14.57 5.23 -17.98
N SER A 145 15.15 6.43 -17.96
CA SER A 145 15.34 7.34 -19.09
C SER A 145 16.48 8.31 -18.77
N LYS A 146 16.82 9.29 -19.61
CA LYS A 146 17.88 10.27 -19.28
C LYS A 146 17.61 11.09 -18.00
N ASN A 147 16.34 11.40 -17.71
CA ASN A 147 15.96 12.34 -16.66
C ASN A 147 15.03 11.74 -15.60
N THR A 148 14.80 10.42 -15.63
CA THR A 148 13.81 9.75 -14.78
C THR A 148 14.45 8.60 -14.02
N LYS A 149 14.39 8.70 -12.69
CA LYS A 149 14.57 7.56 -11.77
C LYS A 149 13.23 7.19 -11.15
N GLY A 150 13.01 5.90 -10.96
CA GLY A 150 11.87 5.37 -10.21
C GLY A 150 12.36 4.42 -9.12
N LEU A 151 11.55 4.23 -8.09
CA LEU A 151 11.80 3.27 -7.03
C LEU A 151 11.23 1.91 -7.44
N PHE A 152 12.10 0.90 -7.50
CA PHE A 152 11.75 -0.46 -7.90
C PHE A 152 12.12 -1.45 -6.81
N LYS A 153 11.36 -2.56 -6.73
CA LYS A 153 11.78 -3.77 -6.03
C LYS A 153 12.80 -4.51 -6.89
N VAL A 154 13.87 -5.01 -6.28
CA VAL A 154 14.79 -5.97 -6.91
C VAL A 154 14.19 -7.37 -6.79
N ILE A 155 13.99 -8.03 -7.93
CA ILE A 155 13.37 -9.36 -8.03
C ILE A 155 14.41 -10.45 -8.20
N SER A 156 15.42 -10.21 -9.03
CA SER A 156 16.55 -11.11 -9.26
C SER A 156 17.78 -10.27 -9.61
N ALA A 157 18.96 -10.71 -9.18
CA ALA A 157 20.22 -10.01 -9.38
C ALA A 157 21.29 -11.00 -9.91
N GLY A 158 22.12 -10.51 -10.82
CA GLY A 158 23.17 -11.25 -11.52
C GLY A 158 23.75 -10.36 -12.63
N LYS A 159 24.26 -10.97 -13.70
CA LYS A 159 24.74 -10.25 -14.91
C LYS A 159 23.71 -9.23 -15.43
N ALA A 160 22.43 -9.56 -15.31
CA ALA A 160 21.28 -8.69 -15.45
C ALA A 160 20.42 -8.71 -14.18
N THR A 161 20.01 -7.52 -13.74
CA THR A 161 19.11 -7.36 -12.59
C THR A 161 17.69 -7.09 -13.08
N LEU A 162 16.73 -7.87 -12.57
CA LEU A 162 15.30 -7.67 -12.79
C LEU A 162 14.71 -6.78 -11.70
N TYR A 163 14.08 -5.70 -12.14
CA TYR A 163 13.40 -4.72 -11.31
C TYR A 163 11.91 -4.75 -11.61
N ALA A 164 11.08 -4.63 -10.57
CA ALA A 164 9.62 -4.57 -10.72
C ALA A 164 9.00 -3.46 -9.88
N ARG A 165 7.90 -2.89 -10.38
CA ARG A 165 7.06 -1.98 -9.61
C ARG A 165 5.60 -2.07 -10.04
N SER A 166 4.73 -1.70 -9.12
CA SER A 166 3.30 -1.55 -9.39
C SER A 166 2.99 -0.07 -9.62
N VAL A 167 2.34 0.24 -10.74
CA VAL A 167 1.85 1.58 -11.06
C VAL A 167 0.32 1.58 -11.14
N SER A 168 -0.30 2.57 -10.50
CA SER A 168 -1.74 2.81 -10.60
C SER A 168 -2.05 3.53 -11.91
N LEU A 169 -3.01 2.99 -12.67
CA LEU A 169 -3.63 3.65 -13.82
C LEU A 169 -5.02 4.14 -13.41
N THR A 170 -5.48 5.30 -13.89
CA THR A 170 -6.79 5.89 -13.53
C THR A 170 -7.97 5.15 -14.16
N THR A 171 -7.75 4.34 -15.19
CA THR A 171 -8.78 3.60 -15.92
C THR A 171 -8.99 2.17 -15.43
N THR A 172 -8.14 1.69 -14.53
CA THR A 172 -8.27 0.39 -13.89
C THR A 172 -8.43 0.61 -12.40
N THR A 173 -9.38 -0.09 -11.77
CA THR A 173 -9.43 -0.21 -10.31
C THR A 173 -8.02 -0.41 -9.75
N PRO A 174 -7.58 0.36 -8.74
CA PRO A 174 -6.23 0.22 -8.20
C PRO A 174 -5.98 -1.24 -7.86
N THR A 175 -5.05 -1.88 -8.57
CA THR A 175 -4.58 -3.20 -8.19
C THR A 175 -3.91 -3.04 -6.84
N TYR A 176 -4.59 -3.58 -5.83
CA TYR A 176 -4.27 -3.46 -4.42
C TYR A 176 -2.84 -3.97 -4.17
N MET A 177 -1.91 -3.07 -3.82
CA MET A 177 -0.70 -3.43 -3.08
C MET A 177 -1.06 -3.55 -1.60
N GLY A 178 -1.88 -4.55 -1.27
CA GLY A 178 -2.31 -4.84 0.10
C GLY A 178 -3.29 -6.00 0.13
N GLY A 179 -2.97 -7.06 0.88
CA GLY A 179 -3.94 -8.10 1.20
C GLY A 179 -5.22 -7.49 1.78
N ALA A 180 -6.34 -8.18 1.57
CA ALA A 180 -7.71 -7.72 1.79
C ALA A 180 -8.08 -7.33 3.24
N TYR A 181 -7.13 -7.30 4.17
CA TYR A 181 -7.35 -6.90 5.55
C TYR A 181 -6.15 -6.07 6.01
N GLY A 182 -6.39 -5.04 6.83
CA GLY A 182 -5.36 -4.20 7.47
C GLY A 182 -4.47 -4.95 8.48
N GLY A 183 -4.11 -6.19 8.19
CA GLY A 183 -3.16 -7.03 8.89
C GLY A 183 -2.07 -7.47 7.92
N THR A 184 -0.85 -7.58 8.45
CA THR A 184 0.29 -8.34 7.93
C THR A 184 0.38 -8.42 6.41
N TRP A 185 1.28 -7.61 5.83
CA TRP A 185 1.79 -7.83 4.49
C TRP A 185 2.14 -9.32 4.30
N ASN A 186 1.27 -10.05 3.60
CA ASN A 186 1.59 -11.37 3.13
C ASN A 186 2.45 -11.15 1.88
N TYR A 187 3.76 -11.30 2.06
CA TYR A 187 4.77 -10.98 1.04
C TYR A 187 5.00 -12.13 0.06
N ASN A 188 4.19 -13.19 0.14
CA ASN A 188 4.17 -14.28 -0.82
C ASN A 188 3.76 -13.70 -2.18
N TYR A 189 4.75 -13.58 -3.07
CA TYR A 189 4.66 -12.76 -4.28
C TYR A 189 3.70 -13.41 -5.29
N SER A 190 2.82 -12.61 -5.87
CA SER A 190 2.22 -12.96 -7.15
C SER A 190 2.83 -12.08 -8.22
N PHE A 191 3.20 -12.67 -9.35
CA PHE A 191 3.60 -11.91 -10.54
C PHE A 191 2.58 -10.83 -10.92
N LYS A 192 1.30 -11.07 -10.58
CA LYS A 192 0.15 -10.20 -10.80
C LYS A 192 0.18 -8.90 -9.98
N ASP A 193 1.08 -8.79 -9.01
CA ASP A 193 1.18 -7.64 -8.11
C ASP A 193 1.93 -6.45 -8.77
N PHE A 194 2.68 -6.71 -9.84
CA PHE A 194 3.47 -5.71 -10.56
C PHE A 194 2.92 -5.50 -11.97
N SER A 195 2.92 -4.24 -12.40
CA SER A 195 2.49 -3.85 -13.73
C SER A 195 3.64 -3.38 -14.62
N GLU A 196 4.85 -3.20 -14.07
CA GLU A 196 6.05 -2.89 -14.83
C GLU A 196 7.26 -3.71 -14.40
N PHE A 197 8.03 -4.14 -15.40
CA PHE A 197 9.28 -4.87 -15.24
C PHE A 197 10.36 -4.26 -16.13
N TYR A 198 11.52 -4.03 -15.55
CA TYR A 198 12.69 -3.45 -16.19
C TYR A 198 13.90 -4.33 -15.93
N VAL A 199 14.82 -4.39 -16.88
CA VAL A 199 16.07 -5.14 -16.75
C VAL A 199 17.24 -4.19 -16.95
N LYS A 200 18.29 -4.34 -16.14
CA LYS A 200 19.53 -3.58 -16.27
C LYS A 200 20.72 -4.53 -16.17
N ARG A 201 21.59 -4.53 -17.17
CA ARG A 201 22.89 -5.22 -17.11
C ARG A 201 23.88 -4.42 -16.27
N GLU A 202 24.95 -5.06 -15.83
CA GLU A 202 25.99 -4.43 -15.01
C GLU A 202 26.66 -3.22 -15.70
N ASN A 203 26.81 -3.28 -17.02
CA ASN A 203 27.41 -2.23 -17.85
C ASN A 203 26.42 -1.15 -18.34
N GLU A 204 25.16 -1.19 -17.88
CA GLU A 204 24.13 -0.26 -18.30
C GLU A 204 23.79 0.75 -17.19
N GLU A 205 23.73 2.03 -17.55
CA GLU A 205 23.25 3.07 -16.65
C GLU A 205 21.71 3.11 -16.57
N ILE A 206 21.04 2.87 -17.71
CA ILE A 206 19.60 2.98 -17.87
C ILE A 206 18.99 1.58 -18.00
N ALA A 207 18.00 1.27 -17.17
CA ALA A 207 17.26 0.02 -17.24
C ALA A 207 16.28 0.02 -18.43
N SER A 208 16.26 -1.09 -19.16
CA SER A 208 15.42 -1.32 -20.32
C SER A 208 14.04 -1.87 -19.92
N PRO A 209 12.94 -1.29 -20.43
CA PRO A 209 11.59 -1.75 -20.12
C PRO A 209 11.28 -3.09 -20.81
N MET A 210 10.95 -4.13 -20.04
CA MET A 210 10.51 -5.42 -20.59
C MET A 210 8.98 -5.47 -20.70
N ILE A 211 8.31 -5.15 -19.59
CA ILE A 211 6.85 -5.11 -19.48
C ILE A 211 6.50 -3.72 -18.93
N THR A 212 5.58 -3.03 -19.57
CA THR A 212 5.10 -1.73 -19.09
C THR A 212 3.59 -1.74 -19.02
N ALA A 213 3.03 -0.92 -18.13
CA ALA A 213 1.60 -0.92 -17.86
C ALA A 213 0.74 -0.46 -19.06
N ARG A 214 1.31 0.30 -20.01
CA ARG A 214 0.57 0.86 -21.16
C ARG A 214 0.93 0.26 -22.52
N ILE A 215 2.14 -0.27 -22.68
CA ILE A 215 2.60 -0.68 -24.02
C ILE A 215 2.37 -2.18 -24.20
N SER A 216 1.53 -2.51 -25.18
CA SER A 216 1.11 -3.87 -25.52
C SER A 216 2.10 -4.66 -26.39
N SER A 217 3.23 -4.07 -26.80
CA SER A 217 4.21 -4.80 -27.61
C SER A 217 4.64 -6.09 -26.91
N SER A 218 4.85 -7.15 -27.69
CA SER A 218 5.13 -8.46 -27.13
C SER A 218 6.42 -8.43 -26.29
N PHE A 219 6.28 -8.73 -25.00
CA PHE A 219 7.40 -8.94 -24.08
C PHE A 219 8.52 -9.77 -24.73
N LYS A 220 8.14 -10.85 -25.44
CA LYS A 220 9.07 -11.73 -26.16
C LYS A 220 9.96 -10.99 -27.16
N LYS A 221 9.39 -10.08 -27.97
CA LYS A 221 10.18 -9.32 -28.96
C LYS A 221 11.27 -8.50 -28.27
N ARG A 222 10.89 -7.74 -27.23
CA ARG A 222 11.85 -6.96 -26.45
C ARG A 222 12.90 -7.84 -25.77
N ALA A 223 12.48 -8.97 -25.21
CA ALA A 223 13.39 -9.90 -24.55
C ALA A 223 14.40 -10.50 -25.55
N MET A 224 13.96 -10.93 -26.74
CA MET A 224 14.85 -11.45 -27.78
C MET A 224 15.84 -10.38 -28.27
N GLU A 225 15.38 -9.16 -28.50
CA GLU A 225 16.24 -8.03 -28.88
C GLU A 225 17.25 -7.69 -27.77
N TYR A 226 16.77 -7.60 -26.53
CA TYR A 226 17.59 -7.22 -25.40
C TYR A 226 18.60 -8.30 -25.03
N PHE A 227 18.25 -9.59 -25.11
CA PHE A 227 19.12 -10.73 -24.78
C PHE A 227 19.72 -11.42 -26.01
N ALA A 228 19.89 -10.68 -27.12
CA ALA A 228 20.39 -11.20 -28.39
C ALA A 228 21.80 -11.85 -28.29
N ASP A 229 22.56 -11.46 -27.27
CA ASP A 229 23.88 -12.00 -26.92
C ASP A 229 23.84 -13.36 -26.20
N CYS A 230 22.66 -13.89 -25.85
CA CYS A 230 22.52 -15.28 -25.40
C CYS A 230 21.65 -16.10 -26.39
N PRO A 231 22.26 -16.70 -27.45
CA PRO A 231 21.53 -17.44 -28.49
C PRO A 231 20.65 -18.57 -27.94
N TYR A 232 21.10 -19.25 -26.89
CA TYR A 232 20.33 -20.31 -26.23
C TYR A 232 19.01 -19.79 -25.64
N LEU A 233 19.04 -18.63 -24.98
CA LEU A 233 17.84 -18.00 -24.42
C LEU A 233 16.92 -17.49 -25.54
N VAL A 234 17.49 -16.88 -26.58
CA VAL A 234 16.76 -16.39 -27.75
C VAL A 234 16.01 -17.52 -28.44
N ALA A 235 16.64 -18.68 -28.65
CA ALA A 235 15.99 -19.84 -29.24
C ALA A 235 14.75 -20.27 -28.44
N LYS A 236 14.85 -20.33 -27.10
CA LYS A 236 13.70 -20.66 -26.23
C LYS A 236 12.59 -19.60 -26.24
N LEU A 237 12.96 -18.32 -26.36
CA LEU A 237 12.00 -17.22 -26.50
C LEU A 237 11.24 -17.32 -27.83
N ASP A 238 11.95 -17.70 -28.91
CA ASP A 238 11.40 -17.87 -30.25
C ASP A 238 10.46 -19.09 -30.38
N GLU A 239 10.75 -20.17 -29.66
CA GLU A 239 9.87 -21.35 -29.49
C GLU A 239 8.51 -21.03 -28.82
N LYS A 240 8.25 -19.76 -28.49
CA LYS A 240 7.02 -19.22 -27.89
C LYS A 240 6.66 -19.84 -26.53
N ARG A 241 7.59 -20.47 -25.83
CA ARG A 241 7.35 -21.11 -24.53
C ARG A 241 7.14 -20.13 -23.38
N TYR A 242 7.77 -18.94 -23.44
CA TYR A 242 7.67 -17.96 -22.35
C TYR A 242 6.51 -16.97 -22.51
N THR A 243 5.82 -16.66 -21.42
CA THR A 243 4.83 -15.57 -21.30
C THR A 243 5.39 -14.44 -20.43
N LYS A 244 4.58 -13.39 -20.17
CA LYS A 244 5.02 -12.25 -19.35
C LYS A 244 5.34 -12.71 -17.92
N GLU A 245 4.59 -13.67 -17.43
CA GLU A 245 4.70 -14.29 -16.12
C GLU A 245 6.07 -14.94 -15.89
N ASP A 246 6.73 -15.36 -16.98
CA ASP A 246 8.03 -16.03 -16.94
C ASP A 246 9.23 -15.07 -17.03
N ILE A 247 9.03 -13.75 -16.96
CA ILE A 247 10.15 -12.77 -17.05
C ILE A 247 11.25 -13.04 -16.01
N LYS A 248 10.89 -13.50 -14.80
CA LYS A 248 11.89 -13.85 -13.79
C LYS A 248 12.76 -15.00 -14.29
N ASP A 249 12.15 -16.07 -14.78
CA ASP A 249 12.86 -17.24 -15.30
C ASP A 249 13.70 -16.87 -16.53
N VAL A 250 13.20 -15.99 -17.40
CA VAL A 250 13.97 -15.47 -18.54
C VAL A 250 15.22 -14.73 -18.09
N VAL A 251 15.13 -13.85 -17.09
CA VAL A 251 16.29 -13.13 -16.56
C VAL A 251 17.24 -14.06 -15.80
N ASP A 252 16.72 -15.00 -15.02
CA ASP A 252 17.54 -15.98 -14.30
C ASP A 252 18.31 -16.87 -15.29
N LYS A 253 17.66 -17.30 -16.38
CA LYS A 253 18.31 -18.03 -17.46
C LYS A 253 19.37 -17.19 -18.18
N TYR A 254 19.14 -15.89 -18.36
CA TYR A 254 20.18 -15.00 -18.89
C TYR A 254 21.38 -14.91 -17.95
N ASN A 255 21.14 -14.82 -16.64
CA ASN A 255 22.19 -14.78 -15.62
C ASN A 255 23.04 -16.06 -15.58
N GLU A 256 22.49 -17.18 -16.05
CA GLU A 256 23.19 -18.45 -16.23
C GLU A 256 23.89 -18.60 -17.60
N CYS A 257 23.63 -17.71 -18.57
CA CYS A 257 24.31 -17.75 -19.87
C CYS A 257 25.80 -17.47 -19.66
N GLN A 258 26.67 -18.36 -20.14
CA GLN A 258 28.12 -18.21 -20.07
C GLN A 258 28.63 -17.29 -21.17
#